data_AF-A0AAD2DEI2-F1
#
_entry.id   AF-A0AAD2DEI2-F1
#
_cell.length_a   1.000
_cell.length_b   1.000
_cell.length_c   1.000
_cell.angle_alpha   90.00
_cell.angle_beta   90.00
_cell.angle_gamma   90.00
#
_symmetry.space_group_name_H-M   'P 1'
#
loop_
_entity.id
_entity.type
_entity.pdbx_description
1 polymer ?
#
loop_
_entity_poly.entity_id
_entity_poly.type
_entity_poly.pdbx_seq_one_letter_code
_entity_poly.pdbx_strand_id
1 'polypeptide(L)'
;MIGSPVYWYSVGGLLKTFFDRLYMLPEAKTLRGKKLYFFAQGEAPSQEAVDTIEYLIKNVCRVTEMELKGFAVGASELNHMEKPE
;
A
#
# COMPACT_ATOMS: atom_id res chain seq x y z
N MET A 1 -3.13 5.30 7.16
CA MET A 1 -2.18 4.17 7.26
C MET A 1 -2.89 2.90 6.80
N ILE A 2 -2.25 2.07 5.99
CA ILE A 2 -2.78 0.78 5.53
C ILE A 2 -1.71 -0.30 5.76
N GLY A 3 -2.10 -1.40 6.38
CA GLY A 3 -1.26 -2.56 6.61
C GLY A 3 -1.83 -3.80 5.92
N SER A 4 -0.99 -4.70 5.43
CA SER A 4 -1.43 -5.98 4.84
C SER A 4 -0.46 -7.11 5.19
N PRO A 5 -0.93 -8.36 5.35
CA PRO A 5 -0.05 -9.49 5.15
C PRO A 5 0.40 -9.55 3.67
N VAL A 6 1.58 -10.11 3.41
CA VAL A 6 1.99 -10.55 2.08
C VAL A 6 1.43 -11.93 1.85
N TYR A 7 0.47 -12.05 0.94
CA TYR A 7 -0.11 -13.32 0.54
C TYR A 7 0.14 -13.55 -0.95
N TRP A 8 0.73 -14.70 -1.28
CA TRP A 8 1.01 -15.11 -2.65
C TRP A 8 1.63 -13.99 -3.51
N TYR A 9 2.76 -13.46 -3.05
CA TYR A 9 3.53 -12.41 -3.72
C TYR A 9 2.81 -11.06 -3.89
N SER A 10 1.70 -10.82 -3.17
CA SER A 10 0.96 -9.56 -3.19
C SER A 10 0.29 -9.27 -1.84
N VAL A 11 -0.70 -8.37 -1.83
CA VAL A 11 -1.49 -8.00 -0.64
C VAL A 11 -2.64 -9.00 -0.38
N GLY A 12 -3.24 -8.92 0.81
CA GLY A 12 -4.41 -9.73 1.14
C GLY A 12 -5.60 -9.44 0.22
N GLY A 13 -6.39 -10.49 -0.08
CA GLY A 13 -7.52 -10.39 -1.01
C GLY A 13 -8.56 -9.32 -0.64
N LEU A 14 -8.86 -9.16 0.65
CA LEU A 14 -9.76 -8.11 1.14
C LEU A 14 -9.24 -6.70 0.78
N LEU A 15 -7.94 -6.45 0.97
CA LEU A 15 -7.36 -5.16 0.64
C LEU A 15 -7.34 -4.93 -0.88
N LYS A 16 -7.03 -5.97 -1.66
CA LYS A 16 -7.09 -5.90 -3.11
C LYS A 16 -8.50 -5.54 -3.59
N THR A 17 -9.53 -6.21 -3.08
CA THR A 17 -10.93 -5.91 -3.40
C THR A 17 -11.32 -4.49 -2.95
N PHE A 18 -10.85 -4.04 -1.78
CA PHE A 18 -11.08 -2.67 -1.33
C PHE A 18 -10.52 -1.66 -2.33
N PHE A 19 -9.27 -1.82 -2.79
CA PHE A 19 -8.68 -0.94 -3.80
C PHE A 19 -9.44 -0.99 -5.12
N ASP A 20 -9.89 -2.17 -5.55
CA ASP A 20 -10.67 -2.34 -6.80
C ASP A 20 -12.01 -1.59 -6.78
N ARG A 21 -12.61 -1.45 -5.59
CA ARG A 21 -13.87 -0.71 -5.42
C ARG A 21 -13.64 0.77 -5.13
N LEU A 22 -12.57 1.10 -4.42
CA LEU A 22 -12.30 2.44 -3.92
C LEU A 22 -12.35 3.48 -5.04
N TYR A 23 -11.66 3.26 -6.15
CA TYR A 23 -11.60 4.25 -7.24
C TYR A 23 -12.91 4.39 -8.03
N MET A 24 -13.87 3.47 -7.86
CA MET A 24 -15.20 3.57 -8.46
C MET A 24 -16.15 4.45 -7.64
N LEU A 25 -15.81 4.72 -6.38
CA LEU A 25 -16.64 5.50 -5.46
C LEU A 25 -16.40 7.00 -5.67
N PRO A 26 -17.46 7.82 -5.81
CA PRO A 26 -17.33 9.28 -5.84
C PRO A 26 -16.55 9.86 -4.65
N GLU A 27 -16.64 9.20 -3.50
CA GLU A 27 -15.99 9.53 -2.24
C GLU A 27 -14.46 9.40 -2.30
N ALA A 28 -13.90 8.67 -3.27
CA ALA A 28 -12.44 8.59 -3.46
C ALA A 28 -11.79 9.96 -3.62
N LYS A 29 -12.52 10.95 -4.17
CA LYS A 29 -12.06 12.34 -4.29
C LYS A 29 -11.71 12.98 -2.95
N THR A 30 -12.30 12.51 -1.86
CA THR A 30 -11.98 13.00 -0.52
C THR A 30 -10.56 12.63 -0.09
N LEU A 31 -9.92 11.67 -0.76
CA LEU A 31 -8.56 11.22 -0.46
C LEU A 31 -7.47 12.06 -1.11
N ARG A 32 -7.81 12.95 -2.05
CA ARG A 32 -6.85 13.82 -2.73
C ARG A 32 -5.99 14.60 -1.72
N GLY A 33 -4.67 14.55 -1.91
CA GLY A 33 -3.68 15.21 -1.06
C GLY A 33 -3.48 14.57 0.32
N LYS A 34 -4.21 13.50 0.67
CA LYS A 34 -3.96 12.78 1.93
C LYS A 34 -2.66 11.99 1.85
N LYS A 35 -1.96 11.92 2.97
CA LYS A 35 -0.73 11.14 3.13
C LYS A 35 -1.06 9.65 3.29
N LEU A 36 -0.48 8.79 2.44
CA LEU A 36 -0.52 7.34 2.57
C LEU A 36 0.80 6.82 3.14
N TYR A 37 0.69 6.06 4.23
CA TYR A 37 1.75 5.19 4.74
C TYR A 37 1.27 3.76 4.58
N PHE A 38 2.03 2.95 3.85
CA PHE A 38 1.71 1.57 3.56
C PHE A 38 2.79 0.63 4.07
N PHE A 39 2.39 -0.46 4.73
CA PHE A 39 3.31 -1.54 5.04
C PHE A 39 2.71 -2.91 4.76
N ALA A 40 3.57 -3.87 4.41
CA ALA A 40 3.21 -5.28 4.36
C ALA A 40 4.21 -6.17 5.09
N GLN A 41 3.75 -7.30 5.63
CA GLN A 41 4.58 -8.29 6.34
C GLN A 41 4.29 -9.71 5.84
N GLY A 42 5.35 -10.49 5.64
CA GLY A 42 5.27 -11.91 5.29
C GLY A 42 6.56 -12.64 5.67
N GLU A 43 6.61 -13.94 5.46
CA GLU A 43 7.80 -14.75 5.69
C GLU A 43 8.78 -14.56 4.52
N ALA A 44 9.76 -13.67 4.70
CA ALA A 44 10.80 -13.33 3.71
C ALA A 44 10.26 -13.05 2.29
N PRO A 45 9.52 -11.93 2.09
CA PRO A 45 9.04 -11.54 0.76
C PRO A 45 10.19 -11.43 -0.24
N SER A 46 10.03 -12.03 -1.43
CA SER A 46 11.01 -11.87 -2.50
C SER A 46 10.99 -10.45 -3.07
N GLN A 47 12.04 -10.04 -3.78
CA GLN A 47 12.09 -8.73 -4.43
C GLN A 47 10.92 -8.54 -5.40
N GLU A 48 10.51 -9.58 -6.12
CA GLU A 48 9.37 -9.53 -7.04
C GLU A 48 8.06 -9.24 -6.30
N ALA A 49 7.89 -9.76 -5.07
CA ALA A 49 6.73 -9.44 -4.24
C ALA A 49 6.77 -7.97 -3.79
N VAL A 50 7.95 -7.47 -3.39
CA VAL A 50 8.14 -6.07 -3.00
C VAL A 50 7.77 -5.14 -4.17
N ASP A 51 8.32 -5.40 -5.37
CA ASP A 51 8.08 -4.59 -6.56
C ASP A 51 6.62 -4.62 -7.00
N THR A 52 5.99 -5.80 -6.93
CA THR A 52 4.55 -5.98 -7.24
C THR A 52 3.67 -5.16 -6.30
N ILE A 53 3.97 -5.19 -5.00
CA ILE A 53 3.21 -4.44 -3.99
C ILE A 53 3.49 -2.94 -4.15
N GLU A 54 4.74 -2.53 -4.39
CA GLU A 54 5.07 -1.12 -4.61
C GLU A 54 4.34 -0.54 -5.82
N TYR A 55 4.32 -1.29 -6.93
CA TYR A 55 3.60 -0.92 -8.13
C TYR A 55 2.08 -0.80 -7.89
N LEU A 56 1.49 -1.73 -7.14
CA LEU A 56 0.09 -1.66 -6.74
C LEU A 56 -0.20 -0.38 -5.94
N ILE A 57 0.59 -0.09 -4.92
CA ILE A 57 0.37 1.06 -4.03
C ILE A 57 0.59 2.40 -4.75
N LYS A 58 1.59 2.50 -5.63
CA LYS A 58 1.78 3.67 -6.50
C LYS A 58 0.57 3.90 -7.40
N ASN A 59 -0.02 2.84 -7.94
CA ASN A 59 -1.25 2.96 -8.72
C ASN A 59 -2.45 3.41 -7.89
N VAL A 60 -2.62 2.88 -6.67
CA VAL A 60 -3.65 3.33 -5.74
C VAL A 60 -3.49 4.84 -5.45
N CYS A 61 -2.28 5.30 -5.16
CA CYS A 61 -2.00 6.72 -4.94
C CYS A 61 -2.34 7.56 -6.17
N ARG A 62 -1.97 7.09 -7.37
CA ARG A 62 -2.25 7.80 -8.63
C ARG A 62 -3.76 7.97 -8.87
N VAL A 63 -4.58 6.94 -8.64
CA VAL A 63 -6.03 7.02 -8.89
C VAL A 63 -6.79 7.79 -7.80
N THR A 64 -6.26 7.80 -6.57
CA THR A 64 -6.87 8.51 -5.43
C THR A 64 -6.28 9.90 -5.20
N GLU A 65 -5.23 10.26 -5.95
CA GLU A 65 -4.43 11.48 -5.79
C GLU A 65 -3.87 11.63 -4.36
N MET A 66 -3.60 10.51 -3.69
CA MET A 66 -2.91 10.48 -2.40
C MET A 66 -1.40 10.62 -2.58
N GLU A 67 -0.73 11.10 -1.54
CA GLU A 67 0.73 11.24 -1.50
C GLU A 67 1.34 10.07 -0.72
N LEU A 68 2.10 9.19 -1.37
CA LEU A 68 2.84 8.14 -0.69
C LEU A 68 3.98 8.75 0.13
N LYS A 69 3.90 8.66 1.46
CA LYS A 69 4.92 9.16 2.40
C LYS A 69 5.77 8.06 3.01
N GLY A 70 5.29 6.82 3.01
CA GLY A 70 6.04 5.69 3.52
C GLY A 70 5.61 4.38 2.87
N PHE A 71 6.59 3.54 2.55
CA PHE A 71 6.40 2.21 1.98
C PHE A 71 7.41 1.23 2.61
N ALA A 72 6.92 0.09 3.08
CA ALA A 72 7.77 -0.98 3.60
C ALA A 72 7.14 -2.34 3.34
N VAL A 73 7.94 -3.33 2.94
CA VAL A 73 7.49 -4.72 2.81
C VAL A 73 8.56 -5.58 3.46
N GLY A 74 8.23 -6.22 4.59
CA GLY A 74 9.21 -6.93 5.41
C GLY A 74 9.59 -6.16 6.69
N ALA A 75 10.05 -6.91 7.70
CA ALA A 75 10.30 -6.39 9.04
C ALA A 75 11.51 -5.44 9.09
N SER A 76 12.49 -5.67 8.22
CA SER A 76 13.69 -4.84 8.05
C SER A 76 13.35 -3.43 7.60
N GLU A 77 12.49 -3.32 6.58
CA GLU A 77 12.14 -2.07 5.90
C GLU A 77 11.29 -1.15 6.78
N LEU A 78 10.45 -1.73 7.65
CA LEU A 78 9.60 -0.99 8.58
C LEU A 78 10.39 -0.05 9.49
N ASN A 79 11.57 -0.47 9.94
CA ASN A 79 12.41 0.33 10.85
C ASN A 79 13.03 1.56 10.18
N HIS A 80 13.01 1.62 8.84
CA HIS A 80 13.55 2.73 8.06
C HIS A 80 12.48 3.71 7.57
N MET A 81 11.20 3.43 7.84
CA MET A 81 10.12 4.32 7.43
C MET A 81 10.04 5.55 8.35
N GLU A 82 9.87 6.74 7.76
CA GLU A 82 9.52 7.94 8.53
C GLU A 82 8.22 7.70 9.30
N LYS A 83 8.23 8.01 10.60
CA LYS A 83 7.04 7.89 11.44
C LYS A 83 6.00 8.89 10.95
N PRO A 84 4.72 8.49 10.84
CA PRO A 84 3.66 9.45 10.61
C PRO A 84 3.68 10.50 11.73
N GLU A 85 3.58 11.77 11.35
CA GLU A 85 3.39 12.92 12.24
C GLU A 85 2.05 12.87 12.99
#